data_AF-A0A8J6YRB1-F1
#
_entry.id   AF-A0A8J6YRB1-F1
#
_cell.length_a   1.000
_cell.length_b   1.000
_cell.length_c   1.000
_cell.angle_alpha   90.00
_cell.angle_beta   90.00
_cell.angle_gamma   90.00
#
_symmetry.space_group_name_H-M   'P 1'
#
loop_
_entity.id
_entity.type
_entity.pdbx_description
1 polymer ?
#
loop_
_entity_poly.entity_id
_entity_poly.type
_entity_poly.pdbx_seq_one_letter_code
_entity_poly.pdbx_strand_id
1 'polypeptide(L)'
;MTKQRAGAIKGYSATRFMPNNLISREQAVTIVGRADQLGTLSSQEIEEQLQGYPDGTNISDYARGYFAEAIKRNMIADQEGSLQPQKPATRAVIAKMIMALMIRLGYL
;
A
#
# COMPACT_ATOMS: atom_id res chain seq x y z
N MET A 1 -13.18 9.14 25.72
CA MET A 1 -13.58 8.19 24.65
C MET A 1 -12.97 8.64 23.34
N THR A 2 -11.79 8.12 22.99
CA THR A 2 -11.00 8.58 21.84
C THR A 2 -11.52 7.91 20.57
N LYS A 3 -12.25 8.66 19.73
CA LYS A 3 -12.72 8.19 18.41
C LYS A 3 -11.52 7.83 17.53
N GLN A 4 -11.26 6.53 17.35
CA GLN A 4 -10.52 6.05 16.19
C GLN A 4 -11.32 6.44 14.95
N ARG A 5 -10.75 7.30 14.09
CA ARG A 5 -11.29 7.51 12.73
C ARG A 5 -11.09 6.20 11.95
N ALA A 6 -12.12 5.35 12.02
CA ALA A 6 -12.12 3.93 11.67
C ALA A 6 -12.20 3.63 10.16
N GLY A 7 -11.35 4.25 9.34
CA GLY A 7 -11.33 4.04 7.88
C GLY A 7 -9.99 3.61 7.29
N ALA A 8 -8.88 4.17 7.77
CA ALA A 8 -7.57 4.00 7.14
C ALA A 8 -6.86 2.68 7.49
N ILE A 9 -7.11 2.11 8.68
CA ILE A 9 -6.37 0.95 9.18
C ILE A 9 -7.35 -0.08 9.75
N LYS A 10 -7.37 -1.28 9.16
CA LYS A 10 -7.89 -2.48 9.81
C LYS A 10 -6.71 -3.20 10.44
N GLY A 11 -6.78 -3.49 11.74
CA GLY A 11 -5.75 -4.26 12.44
C GLY A 11 -5.60 -5.67 11.86
N TYR A 12 -4.55 -6.38 12.27
CA TYR A 12 -4.31 -7.78 11.91
C TYR A 12 -5.53 -8.68 12.24
N SER A 13 -6.32 -8.25 13.22
CA SER A 13 -7.68 -8.70 13.51
C SER A 13 -8.51 -7.51 14.01
N ALA A 14 -9.80 -7.71 14.30
CA ALA A 14 -10.66 -6.70 14.94
C ALA A 14 -10.10 -6.18 16.29
N THR A 15 -9.16 -6.89 16.91
CA THR A 15 -8.66 -6.62 18.26
C THR A 15 -7.15 -6.41 18.35
N ARG A 16 -6.38 -6.56 17.27
CA ARG A 16 -4.91 -6.50 17.32
C ARG A 16 -4.31 -5.55 16.28
N PHE A 17 -3.74 -4.45 16.78
CA PHE A 17 -3.06 -3.43 15.95
C PHE A 17 -1.53 -3.65 15.84
N MET A 18 -0.91 -4.38 16.79
CA MET A 18 0.54 -4.70 16.83
C MET A 18 1.47 -3.54 16.43
N PRO A 19 1.40 -2.36 17.11
CA PRO A 19 2.07 -1.13 16.66
C PRO A 19 3.61 -1.22 16.59
N ASN A 20 4.21 -2.19 17.27
CA ASN A 20 5.66 -2.36 17.35
C ASN A 20 6.21 -3.41 16.37
N ASN A 21 5.32 -4.12 15.65
CA ASN A 21 5.75 -5.07 14.65
C ASN A 21 6.11 -4.34 13.34
N LEU A 22 7.12 -4.86 12.65
CA LEU A 22 7.36 -4.48 11.27
C LEU A 22 6.13 -4.86 10.43
N ILE A 23 5.62 -3.91 9.66
CA ILE A 23 4.59 -4.17 8.65
C ILE A 23 5.27 -4.55 7.34
N SER A 24 4.63 -5.44 6.57
CA SER A 24 5.08 -5.75 5.23
C SER A 24 4.80 -4.58 4.27
N ARG A 25 5.47 -4.59 3.11
CA ARG A 25 5.25 -3.57 2.07
C ARG A 25 3.81 -3.57 1.57
N GLU A 26 3.18 -4.73 1.40
CA GLU A 26 1.76 -4.83 1.03
C GLU A 26 0.81 -4.28 2.09
N GLN A 27 1.14 -4.45 3.37
CA GLN A 27 0.37 -3.85 4.46
C GLN A 27 0.50 -2.32 4.46
N ALA A 28 1.70 -1.80 4.24
CA ALA A 28 1.94 -0.36 4.15
C ALA A 28 1.17 0.27 2.98
N VAL A 29 1.24 -0.34 1.79
CA VAL A 29 0.49 0.09 0.59
C VAL A 29 -1.02 0.05 0.85
N THR A 30 -1.52 -1.01 1.48
CA THR A 30 -2.95 -1.16 1.80
C THR A 30 -3.44 -0.08 2.77
N ILE A 31 -2.64 0.28 3.77
CA ILE A 31 -2.97 1.35 4.73
C ILE A 31 -3.09 2.70 4.00
N VAL A 32 -2.11 3.03 3.17
CA VAL A 32 -2.12 4.27 2.39
C VAL A 32 -3.29 4.25 1.39
N GLY A 33 -3.49 3.14 0.69
CA GLY A 33 -4.58 2.98 -0.26
C GLY A 33 -5.97 3.19 0.36
N ARG A 34 -6.20 2.70 1.57
CA ARG A 34 -7.44 2.96 2.31
C ARG A 34 -7.60 4.41 2.74
N ALA A 35 -6.52 5.05 3.18
CA ALA A 35 -6.53 6.46 3.56
C ALA A 35 -6.79 7.38 2.35
N ASP A 36 -6.30 6.97 1.19
CA ASP A 36 -6.31 7.72 -0.05
C ASP A 36 -7.56 7.47 -0.91
N GLN A 37 -8.35 6.44 -0.57
CA GLN A 37 -9.42 5.87 -1.39
C GLN A 37 -8.93 5.37 -2.77
N LEU A 38 -7.70 4.84 -2.81
CA LEU A 38 -7.19 4.07 -3.95
C LEU A 38 -7.98 2.75 -4.07
N GLY A 39 -7.99 2.16 -5.25
CA GLY A 39 -8.67 0.91 -5.60
C GLY A 39 -9.69 1.06 -6.72
N THR A 40 -9.55 2.05 -7.61
CA THR A 40 -10.53 2.31 -8.70
C THR A 40 -10.18 1.65 -10.02
N LEU A 41 -9.02 1.00 -10.10
CA LEU A 41 -8.57 0.29 -11.31
C LEU A 41 -9.46 -0.93 -11.60
N SER A 42 -9.73 -1.16 -12.88
CA SER A 42 -10.36 -2.39 -13.36
C SER A 42 -9.47 -3.61 -13.14
N SER A 43 -10.05 -4.81 -13.12
CA SER A 43 -9.27 -6.06 -12.98
C SER A 43 -8.20 -6.23 -14.06
N GLN A 44 -8.48 -5.76 -15.29
CA GLN A 44 -7.51 -5.77 -16.38
C GLN A 44 -6.33 -4.83 -16.09
N GLU A 45 -6.60 -3.58 -15.70
CA GLU A 45 -5.53 -2.62 -15.35
C GLU A 45 -4.69 -3.11 -14.16
N ILE A 46 -5.30 -3.79 -13.19
CA ILE A 46 -4.56 -4.39 -12.07
C ILE A 46 -3.55 -5.39 -12.62
N GLU A 47 -3.98 -6.32 -13.48
CA GLU A 47 -3.08 -7.32 -14.03
C GLU A 47 -1.96 -6.69 -14.88
N GLU A 48 -2.31 -5.69 -15.69
CA GLU A 48 -1.35 -4.96 -16.53
C GLU A 48 -0.24 -4.29 -15.74
N GLN A 49 -0.55 -3.73 -14.56
CA GLN A 49 0.46 -3.13 -13.70
C GLN A 49 1.31 -4.18 -12.97
N LEU A 50 0.71 -5.30 -12.55
CA LEU A 50 1.39 -6.31 -11.74
C LEU A 50 2.25 -7.27 -12.55
N GLN A 51 1.89 -7.56 -13.81
CA GLN A 51 2.67 -8.43 -14.70
C GLN A 51 4.06 -7.86 -15.04
N GLY A 52 4.27 -6.56 -14.87
CA GLY A 52 5.57 -5.90 -15.05
C GLY A 52 6.60 -6.27 -13.98
N TYR A 53 6.20 -6.99 -12.94
CA TYR A 53 7.05 -7.37 -11.81
C TYR A 53 7.10 -8.90 -11.64
N PRO A 54 8.30 -9.48 -11.43
CA PRO A 54 8.47 -10.93 -11.30
C PRO A 54 7.76 -11.51 -10.07
N ASP A 55 7.48 -10.68 -9.07
CA ASP A 55 6.80 -11.04 -7.83
C ASP A 55 5.38 -10.46 -7.72
N GLY A 56 4.79 -10.00 -8.83
CA GLY A 56 3.42 -9.49 -8.88
C GLY A 56 2.36 -10.53 -8.47
N THR A 57 2.65 -11.82 -8.66
CA THR A 57 1.79 -12.95 -8.22
C THR A 57 1.91 -13.24 -6.72
N ASN A 58 2.97 -12.76 -6.05
CA ASN A 58 3.18 -12.96 -4.61
C ASN A 58 2.42 -11.92 -3.75
N ILE A 59 1.73 -10.97 -4.40
CA ILE A 59 0.92 -9.95 -3.72
C ILE A 59 -0.39 -10.58 -3.28
N SER A 60 -0.71 -10.45 -2.00
CA SER A 60 -1.97 -10.94 -1.44
C SER A 60 -3.17 -10.28 -2.14
N ASP A 61 -4.25 -11.03 -2.38
CA ASP A 61 -5.42 -10.55 -3.14
C ASP A 61 -5.98 -9.22 -2.62
N TYR A 62 -6.02 -9.04 -1.30
CA TYR A 62 -6.52 -7.81 -0.66
C TYR A 62 -5.67 -6.57 -0.99
N ALA A 63 -4.41 -6.76 -1.40
CA ALA A 63 -3.43 -5.71 -1.65
C ALA A 63 -3.23 -5.42 -3.15
N ARG A 64 -3.62 -6.34 -4.04
CA ARG A 64 -3.37 -6.25 -5.50
C ARG A 64 -3.83 -4.93 -6.10
N GLY A 65 -5.08 -4.53 -5.85
CA GLY A 65 -5.64 -3.29 -6.38
C GLY A 65 -4.89 -2.04 -5.90
N TYR A 66 -4.54 -2.01 -4.61
CA TYR A 66 -3.79 -0.89 -4.03
C TYR A 66 -2.35 -0.83 -4.58
N PHE A 67 -1.71 -1.98 -4.81
CA PHE A 67 -0.37 -2.05 -5.40
C PHE A 67 -0.36 -1.56 -6.84
N ALA A 68 -1.27 -2.07 -7.67
CA ALA A 68 -1.38 -1.65 -9.06
C ALA A 68 -1.55 -0.13 -9.16
N GLU A 69 -2.39 0.45 -8.30
CA GLU A 69 -2.61 1.89 -8.32
C GLU A 69 -1.41 2.68 -7.77
N ALA A 70 -0.74 2.18 -6.74
CA ALA A 70 0.49 2.80 -6.22
C ALA A 70 1.62 2.78 -7.26
N ILE A 71 1.71 1.73 -8.09
CA ILE A 71 2.65 1.63 -9.22
C ILE A 71 2.29 2.67 -10.28
N LYS A 72 1.03 2.66 -10.77
CA LYS A 72 0.53 3.60 -11.79
C LYS A 72 0.76 5.07 -11.41
N ARG A 73 0.68 5.37 -10.11
CA ARG A 73 0.86 6.72 -9.54
C ARG A 73 2.29 7.01 -9.07
N ASN A 74 3.26 6.12 -9.30
CA ASN A 74 4.65 6.25 -8.84
C ASN A 74 4.84 6.45 -7.32
N MET A 75 3.86 6.02 -6.51
CA MET A 75 3.86 6.18 -5.05
C MET A 75 4.78 5.18 -4.34
N ILE A 76 5.03 4.03 -4.97
CA ILE A 76 5.96 3.02 -4.50
C ILE A 76 7.19 2.98 -5.41
N ALA A 77 8.32 2.51 -4.88
CA ALA A 77 9.50 2.21 -5.66
C ALA A 77 9.76 0.71 -5.56
N ASP A 78 10.12 0.09 -6.68
CA ASP A 78 10.66 -1.25 -6.69
C ASP A 78 12.06 -1.29 -6.06
N GLN A 79 12.51 -2.49 -5.73
CA GLN A 79 13.86 -2.77 -5.28
C GLN A 79 14.43 -3.81 -6.23
N GLU A 80 15.34 -3.36 -7.09
CA GLU A 80 16.02 -4.20 -8.09
C GLU A 80 15.00 -4.88 -9.04
N GLY A 81 13.97 -4.15 -9.47
CA GLY A 81 12.93 -4.67 -10.35
C GLY A 81 11.86 -5.51 -9.66
N SER A 82 11.85 -5.61 -8.32
CA SER A 82 10.88 -6.39 -7.54
C SER A 82 10.11 -5.53 -6.52
N LEU A 83 8.83 -5.85 -6.30
CA LEU A 83 7.95 -5.13 -5.38
C LEU A 83 8.14 -5.54 -3.91
N GLN A 84 8.65 -6.73 -3.68
CA GLN A 84 8.93 -7.38 -2.39
C GLN A 84 7.74 -7.30 -1.41
N PRO A 85 6.51 -7.71 -1.80
CA PRO A 85 5.29 -7.38 -1.06
C PRO A 85 5.27 -7.87 0.39
N GLN A 86 5.85 -9.03 0.64
CA GLN A 86 5.90 -9.66 1.97
C GLN A 86 7.10 -9.23 2.82
N LYS A 87 8.09 -8.52 2.25
CA LYS A 87 9.24 -8.04 3.03
C LYS A 87 8.84 -6.85 3.90
N PRO A 88 9.56 -6.61 5.02
CA PRO A 88 9.35 -5.44 5.85
C PRO A 88 9.46 -4.12 5.06
N ALA A 89 8.52 -3.21 5.29
CA ALA A 89 8.57 -1.87 4.71
C ALA A 89 9.64 -1.03 5.42
N THR A 90 10.52 -0.38 4.64
CA THR A 90 11.49 0.58 5.20
C THR A 90 10.82 1.93 5.45
N ARG A 91 11.39 2.72 6.36
CA ARG A 91 10.93 4.09 6.63
C ARG A 91 10.89 4.95 5.37
N ALA A 92 11.85 4.78 4.46
CA ALA A 92 11.92 5.52 3.20
C ALA A 92 10.74 5.21 2.28
N VAL A 93 10.35 3.93 2.18
CA VAL A 93 9.19 3.51 1.38
C VAL A 93 7.90 4.09 1.94
N ILE A 94 7.72 4.02 3.26
CA ILE A 94 6.56 4.60 3.95
C ILE A 94 6.53 6.12 3.75
N ALA A 95 7.66 6.81 3.92
CA ALA A 95 7.76 8.25 3.73
C ALA A 95 7.40 8.66 2.29
N LYS A 96 7.88 7.93 1.27
CA LYS A 96 7.51 8.18 -0.13
C LYS A 96 6.00 8.13 -0.34
N MET A 97 5.35 7.09 0.16
CA MET A 97 3.90 6.92 0.03
C MET A 97 3.12 8.01 0.77
N ILE A 98 3.56 8.39 1.97
CA ILE A 98 2.94 9.48 2.74
C ILE A 98 3.14 10.83 2.04
N MET A 99 4.34 11.12 1.50
CA MET A 99 4.57 12.37 0.77
C MET A 99 3.71 12.45 -0.49
N ALA A 100 3.59 11.36 -1.25
CA ALA A 100 2.72 11.32 -2.41
C ALA A 100 1.24 11.56 -2.04
N LEU A 101 0.77 10.99 -0.92
CA LEU A 101 -0.55 11.26 -0.35
C LEU A 101 -0.71 12.74 0.03
N MET A 102 0.28 13.35 0.70
CA MET A 102 0.23 14.75 1.13
C MET A 102 0.17 15.74 -0.04
N ILE A 103 0.98 15.51 -1.08
CA ILE A 103 0.96 16.30 -2.32
C ILE A 103 -0.43 16.19 -2.97
N ARG A 104 -0.99 14.98 -3.07
CA ARG A 104 -2.31 14.78 -3.66
C ARG A 104 -3.43 15.50 -2.91
N LEU A 105 -3.35 15.53 -1.57
CA LEU A 105 -4.33 16.21 -0.73
C LEU A 105 -4.13 17.74 -0.66
N GLY A 106 -3.10 18.28 -1.33
CA GLY A 106 -2.83 19.72 -1.38
C GLY A 106 -2.22 20.29 -0.09
N TYR A 107 -1.57 19.44 0.71
CA TYR A 107 -0.85 19.87 1.92
C TYR A 107 0.58 20.35 1.64
N LEU A 108 1.09 20.09 0.44
CA LEU A 108 2.40 20.47 -0.10
C LEU A 108 2.22 20.90 -1.55
#